data_AF-A0A661VSG9-F1
#
_entry.id   AF-A0A661VSG9-F1
#
_cell.length_a   1.000
_cell.length_b   1.000
_cell.length_c   1.000
_cell.angle_alpha   90.00
_cell.angle_beta   90.00
_cell.angle_gamma   90.00
#
_symmetry.space_group_name_H-M   'P 1'
#
loop_
_entity.id
_entity.type
_entity.pdbx_description
1 polymer ?
#
loop_
_entity_poly.entity_id
_entity_poly.type
_entity_poly.pdbx_seq_one_letter_code
_entity_poly.pdbx_strand_id
1 'polypeptide(L)'
;MLNPWLEEKLRKVKLGPEILSLILEVEPEAREDVKREASEISGVSIERQAFNFIEVRAPVEAVAALERIPGVRVVHYSMPKRIVQLPPLGKLTSIFDPLIGEVRIDDVICPRNRLLPDLVLPFSPIRAMSAPLPFLRIKPLVRGPLGEVNLIPTSESRRVVRDVESPLSGKGVKVAILDTGGVAFHPQTLGMECISACSSDPTPLDYHGHGSWVSSASTGARAVGMFGRMEGVAPGASRLHIKVLNGVFGFGNSFDIIKGIELAWARGAKVVSMSLGGEECQGGCENCPECKVVDALSREGIIFCIAAGNSGPDEWTIGCPGCAPSGITVASVSITDYPRVAHWNSRGPSNKANKDKAYEPKPDIAAPGGGRAEEGAEPDEVLYSGEEGWMKGIYHGNKLDIGACMHGSSQATPHLSGLCALLVEAGYNTAEEIKSVFAAKGHEKNIEEGWGVAKLSWFL
;
A
#
# COMPACT_ATOMS: atom_id res chain seq x y z
N MET A 1 -13.07 28.42 2.66
CA MET A 1 -11.93 29.18 3.26
C MET A 1 -10.72 28.26 3.22
N LEU A 2 -9.57 28.70 2.70
CA LEU A 2 -8.35 27.88 2.71
C LEU A 2 -8.01 27.44 4.14
N ASN A 3 -7.47 26.23 4.28
CA ASN A 3 -6.98 25.74 5.57
C ASN A 3 -5.95 26.73 6.16
N PRO A 4 -6.13 27.20 7.41
CA PRO A 4 -5.17 28.05 8.10
C PRO A 4 -3.74 27.50 8.11
N TRP A 5 -3.57 26.18 8.14
CA TRP A 5 -2.28 25.51 8.05
C TRP A 5 -1.61 25.69 6.68
N LEU A 6 -2.37 25.57 5.58
CA LEU A 6 -1.86 25.74 4.22
C LEU A 6 -1.53 27.21 3.96
N GLU A 7 -2.41 28.11 4.40
CA GLU A 7 -2.18 29.55 4.34
C GLU A 7 -0.91 29.95 5.11
N GLU A 8 -0.70 29.40 6.31
CA GLU A 8 0.50 29.66 7.11
C GLU A 8 1.77 29.05 6.49
N LYS A 9 1.69 27.87 5.86
CA LYS A 9 2.82 27.24 5.16
C LYS A 9 3.20 28.01 3.89
N LEU A 10 2.24 28.34 3.03
CA LEU A 10 2.47 29.12 1.79
C LEU A 10 3.04 30.51 2.12
N ARG A 11 2.55 31.14 3.21
CA ARG A 11 3.08 32.41 3.71
C ARG A 11 4.53 32.31 4.20
N LYS A 12 4.93 31.18 4.79
CA LYS A 12 6.30 30.96 5.31
C LYS A 12 7.34 30.71 4.21
N VAL A 13 6.95 30.17 3.04
CA VAL A 13 7.87 29.91 1.91
C VAL A 13 7.74 30.88 0.73
N LYS A 14 6.87 31.90 0.82
CA LYS A 14 6.64 32.91 -0.25
C LYS A 14 6.39 32.31 -1.64
N LEU A 15 5.81 31.11 -1.69
CA LEU A 15 5.45 30.38 -2.90
C LEU A 15 3.97 30.01 -2.75
N GLY A 16 3.12 30.53 -3.62
CA GLY A 16 1.74 30.09 -3.77
C GLY A 16 1.61 29.30 -5.08
N PRO A 17 1.02 28.09 -5.11
CA PRO A 17 0.61 27.53 -6.38
C PRO A 17 -0.50 28.41 -6.97
N GLU A 18 -0.27 28.97 -8.16
CA GLU A 18 -1.33 29.65 -8.91
C GLU A 18 -2.47 28.67 -9.28
N ILE A 19 -2.20 27.34 -9.29
CA ILE A 19 -3.14 26.29 -9.67
C ILE A 19 -3.04 25.11 -8.69
N LEU A 20 -4.19 24.70 -8.15
CA LEU A 20 -4.39 23.54 -7.28
C LEU A 20 -4.94 22.35 -8.08
N SER A 21 -4.59 21.12 -7.71
CA SER A 21 -5.35 19.91 -8.07
C SER A 21 -6.35 19.64 -6.95
N LEU A 22 -7.63 19.52 -7.31
CA LEU A 22 -8.77 19.38 -6.42
C LEU A 22 -9.61 18.16 -6.84
N ILE A 23 -10.30 17.56 -5.88
CA ILE A 23 -11.33 16.55 -6.17
C ILE A 23 -12.68 17.11 -5.71
N LEU A 24 -13.63 17.23 -6.63
CA LEU A 24 -15.02 17.60 -6.33
C LEU A 24 -15.80 16.32 -6.04
N GLU A 25 -16.33 16.18 -4.83
CA GLU A 25 -17.35 15.18 -4.49
C GLU A 25 -18.72 15.77 -4.83
N VAL A 26 -19.45 15.10 -5.72
CA VAL A 26 -20.72 15.62 -6.24
C VAL A 26 -21.87 14.66 -5.97
N GLU A 27 -23.09 15.19 -6.01
CA GLU A 27 -24.29 14.35 -6.09
C GLU A 27 -24.26 13.55 -7.41
N PRO A 28 -24.50 12.23 -7.39
CA PRO A 28 -24.39 11.39 -8.58
C PRO A 28 -25.19 11.89 -9.79
N GLU A 29 -26.40 12.40 -9.55
CA GLU A 29 -27.32 12.92 -10.57
C GLU A 29 -26.91 14.30 -11.12
N ALA A 30 -26.18 15.11 -10.35
CA ALA A 30 -25.74 16.44 -10.74
C ALA A 30 -24.39 16.42 -11.47
N ARG A 31 -23.76 15.25 -11.64
CA ARG A 31 -22.36 15.13 -12.08
C ARG A 31 -22.07 15.83 -13.42
N GLU A 32 -22.91 15.66 -14.43
CA GLU A 32 -22.68 16.28 -15.74
C GLU A 32 -22.97 17.79 -15.74
N ASP A 33 -23.92 18.24 -14.92
CA ASP A 33 -24.21 19.66 -14.73
C ASP A 33 -23.06 20.35 -14.00
N VAL A 34 -22.54 19.74 -12.93
CA VAL A 34 -21.36 20.24 -12.20
C VAL A 34 -20.15 20.34 -13.12
N LYS A 35 -19.89 19.34 -13.98
CA LYS A 35 -18.77 19.40 -14.94
C LYS A 35 -18.91 20.56 -15.90
N ARG A 36 -20.11 20.78 -16.43
CA ARG A 36 -20.39 21.90 -17.35
C ARG A 36 -20.15 23.23 -16.65
N GLU A 37 -20.78 23.45 -15.50
CA GLU A 37 -20.65 24.70 -14.74
C GLU A 37 -19.21 24.95 -14.25
N ALA A 38 -18.51 23.92 -13.79
CA ALA A 38 -17.12 24.03 -13.37
C ALA A 38 -16.20 24.40 -14.55
N SER A 39 -16.47 23.89 -15.76
CA SER A 39 -15.70 24.25 -16.97
C SER A 39 -15.91 25.68 -17.46
N GLU A 40 -16.99 26.34 -17.02
CA GLU A 40 -17.28 27.75 -17.33
C GLU A 40 -16.53 28.72 -16.39
N ILE A 41 -16.00 28.22 -15.26
CA ILE A 41 -15.22 29.04 -14.32
C ILE A 41 -13.83 29.28 -14.89
N SER A 42 -13.45 30.55 -15.01
CA SER A 42 -12.15 30.96 -15.55
C SER A 42 -10.98 30.28 -14.83
N GLY A 43 -10.10 29.63 -15.60
CA GLY A 43 -8.90 28.96 -15.10
C GLY A 43 -9.14 27.55 -14.55
N VAL A 44 -10.38 27.05 -14.54
CA VAL A 44 -10.69 25.68 -14.16
C VAL A 44 -10.58 24.75 -15.38
N SER A 45 -9.82 23.66 -15.24
CA SER A 45 -9.83 22.55 -16.19
C SER A 45 -10.37 21.28 -15.53
N ILE A 46 -11.31 20.62 -16.22
CA ILE A 46 -11.78 19.29 -15.84
C ILE A 46 -10.76 18.28 -16.35
N GLU A 47 -10.14 17.53 -15.45
CA GLU A 47 -9.10 16.56 -15.81
C GLU A 47 -9.74 15.19 -16.09
N ARG A 48 -10.54 14.68 -15.15
CA ARG A 48 -11.08 13.32 -15.20
C ARG A 48 -12.18 13.06 -14.17
N GLN A 49 -12.82 11.90 -14.27
CA GLN A 49 -13.90 11.46 -13.38
C GLN A 49 -13.80 9.97 -12.99
N ALA A 50 -14.21 9.67 -11.76
CA ALA A 50 -14.32 8.33 -11.18
C ALA A 50 -15.48 8.32 -10.19
N PHE A 51 -16.42 7.39 -10.30
CA PHE A 51 -17.68 7.41 -9.53
C PHE A 51 -18.39 8.79 -9.58
N ASN A 52 -18.62 9.40 -8.41
CA ASN A 52 -19.16 10.74 -8.21
C ASN A 52 -18.06 11.75 -7.80
N PHE A 53 -16.80 11.48 -8.17
CA PHE A 53 -15.67 12.36 -7.97
C PHE A 53 -15.15 12.89 -9.30
N ILE A 54 -14.88 14.19 -9.35
CA ILE A 54 -14.32 14.88 -10.52
C ILE A 54 -12.99 15.51 -10.12
N GLU A 55 -11.89 15.15 -10.78
CA GLU A 55 -10.63 15.87 -10.60
C GLU A 55 -10.64 17.14 -11.47
N VAL A 56 -10.30 18.26 -10.85
CA VAL A 56 -10.14 19.55 -11.52
C VAL A 56 -8.81 20.18 -11.15
N ARG A 57 -8.20 20.89 -12.11
CA ARG A 57 -7.17 21.87 -11.80
C ARG A 57 -7.80 23.25 -11.81
N ALA A 58 -7.55 24.03 -10.77
CA ALA A 58 -8.21 25.32 -10.60
C ALA A 58 -7.30 26.30 -9.85
N PRO A 59 -7.35 27.59 -10.18
CA PRO A 59 -6.66 28.60 -9.39
C PRO A 59 -7.28 28.70 -7.99
N VAL A 60 -6.49 29.20 -7.04
CA VAL A 60 -6.91 29.29 -5.63
C VAL A 60 -8.19 30.11 -5.47
N GLU A 61 -8.35 31.14 -6.31
CA GLU A 61 -9.51 32.03 -6.33
C GLU A 61 -10.79 31.33 -6.83
N ALA A 62 -10.66 30.28 -7.65
CA ALA A 62 -11.80 29.53 -8.19
C ALA A 62 -12.40 28.53 -7.20
N VAL A 63 -11.70 28.20 -6.10
CA VAL A 63 -12.17 27.20 -5.11
C VAL A 63 -13.54 27.59 -4.53
N ALA A 64 -13.73 28.85 -4.16
CA ALA A 64 -15.00 29.32 -3.60
C ALA A 64 -16.15 29.32 -4.62
N ALA A 65 -15.84 29.42 -5.91
CA ALA A 65 -16.84 29.31 -6.97
C ALA A 65 -17.23 27.85 -7.19
N LEU A 66 -16.25 26.94 -7.20
CA LEU A 66 -16.48 25.49 -7.27
C LEU A 66 -17.33 24.97 -6.10
N GLU A 67 -17.08 25.46 -4.88
CA GLU A 67 -17.88 25.12 -3.68
C GLU A 67 -19.36 25.55 -3.79
N ARG A 68 -19.69 26.52 -4.66
CA ARG A 68 -21.05 27.07 -4.82
C ARG A 68 -21.85 26.42 -5.95
N ILE A 69 -21.21 25.61 -6.80
CA ILE A 69 -21.91 24.95 -7.90
C ILE A 69 -22.98 24.02 -7.30
N PRO A 70 -24.26 24.15 -7.70
CA PRO A 70 -25.31 23.24 -7.25
C PRO A 70 -24.94 21.78 -7.55
N GLY A 71 -25.01 20.92 -6.54
CA GLY A 71 -24.63 19.51 -6.64
C GLY A 71 -23.18 19.20 -6.25
N VAL A 72 -22.32 20.20 -6.02
CA VAL A 72 -21.04 19.99 -5.32
C VAL A 72 -21.30 19.87 -3.82
N ARG A 73 -20.90 18.73 -3.25
CA ARG A 73 -21.04 18.44 -1.81
C ARG A 73 -19.83 18.91 -1.03
N VAL A 74 -18.64 18.56 -1.52
CA VAL A 74 -17.36 18.84 -0.88
C VAL A 74 -16.30 19.08 -1.95
N VAL A 75 -15.46 20.09 -1.73
CA VAL A 75 -14.23 20.31 -2.51
C VAL A 75 -13.05 19.83 -1.67
N HIS A 76 -12.42 18.75 -2.11
CA HIS A 76 -11.24 18.18 -1.47
C HIS A 76 -9.98 18.89 -2.00
N TYR A 77 -9.24 19.52 -1.10
CA TYR A 77 -7.95 20.17 -1.37
C TYR A 77 -6.88 19.58 -0.43
N SER A 78 -5.60 19.61 -0.85
CA SER A 78 -4.48 18.99 -0.12
C SER A 78 -4.55 17.46 -0.01
N MET A 79 -4.72 16.78 -1.14
CA MET A 79 -4.45 15.33 -1.21
C MET A 79 -2.97 15.09 -0.87
N PRO A 80 -2.61 14.02 -0.13
CA PRO A 80 -1.24 13.79 0.30
C PRO A 80 -0.30 13.82 -0.90
N LYS A 81 0.58 14.84 -0.94
CA LYS A 81 1.66 14.94 -1.95
C LYS A 81 2.73 13.85 -1.75
N ARG A 82 2.62 13.06 -0.68
CA ARG A 82 3.53 11.99 -0.29
C ARG A 82 2.76 10.79 0.22
N ILE A 83 2.84 9.70 -0.53
CA ILE A 83 2.60 8.35 -0.06
C ILE A 83 4.01 7.74 0.06
N VAL A 84 4.44 7.42 1.27
CA VAL A 84 5.78 6.94 1.67
C VAL A 84 6.86 8.01 1.95
N GLN A 85 7.41 7.86 3.16
CA GLN A 85 8.58 8.54 3.73
C GLN A 85 9.76 7.55 3.67
N LEU A 86 10.92 7.98 3.16
CA LEU A 86 12.21 7.34 3.45
C LEU A 86 13.26 8.44 3.71
N PRO A 87 14.11 8.31 4.76
CA PRO A 87 15.24 9.21 5.00
C PRO A 87 16.35 9.02 3.95
N PRO A 88 17.31 9.95 3.86
CA PRO A 88 18.04 10.22 2.63
C PRO A 88 19.23 9.29 2.45
N LEU A 89 19.51 8.89 1.20
CA LEU A 89 20.86 8.97 0.65
C LEU A 89 20.90 8.80 -0.87
N GLY A 90 21.22 9.91 -1.55
CA GLY A 90 22.26 9.89 -2.57
C GLY A 90 21.84 9.63 -4.02
N LYS A 91 21.38 10.70 -4.68
CA LYS A 91 21.47 10.97 -6.13
C LYS A 91 20.53 10.17 -7.05
N LEU A 92 19.42 10.81 -7.44
CA LEU A 92 18.94 10.80 -8.83
C LEU A 92 18.35 12.19 -9.13
N THR A 93 18.93 12.81 -10.16
CA THR A 93 19.30 14.23 -10.20
C THR A 93 18.52 14.98 -11.27
N SER A 94 17.25 15.24 -11.01
CA SER A 94 16.48 16.44 -11.39
C SER A 94 15.01 16.08 -11.29
N ILE A 95 14.24 16.95 -10.63
CA ILE A 95 12.78 16.84 -10.58
C ILE A 95 12.27 18.14 -11.17
N PHE A 96 11.46 18.02 -12.21
CA PHE A 96 10.72 19.16 -12.73
C PHE A 96 9.41 19.24 -11.96
N ASP A 97 9.28 20.27 -11.13
CA ASP A 97 8.09 20.54 -10.35
C ASP A 97 7.52 21.92 -10.74
N PRO A 98 6.22 22.02 -11.10
CA PRO A 98 5.60 23.28 -11.54
C PRO A 98 5.59 24.41 -10.50
N LEU A 99 5.81 24.12 -9.21
CA LEU A 99 5.87 25.11 -8.12
C LEU A 99 7.26 25.72 -7.91
N ILE A 100 8.34 25.06 -8.32
CA ILE A 100 9.73 25.46 -7.96
C ILE A 100 10.71 25.49 -9.14
N GLY A 101 10.24 25.16 -10.35
CA GLY A 101 11.08 25.08 -11.54
C GLY A 101 11.94 23.80 -11.57
N GLU A 102 12.96 23.77 -12.43
CA GLU A 102 13.96 22.70 -12.41
C GLU A 102 14.82 22.87 -11.14
N VAL A 103 14.57 22.05 -10.12
CA VAL A 103 15.40 22.05 -8.92
C VAL A 103 16.59 21.13 -9.13
N ARG A 104 17.75 21.75 -9.32
CA ARG A 104 19.05 21.09 -9.22
C ARG A 104 19.46 21.04 -7.76
N ILE A 105 19.73 19.84 -7.28
CA ILE A 105 20.08 19.58 -5.87
C ILE A 105 21.35 20.36 -5.44
N ASP A 106 22.15 20.87 -6.40
CA ASP A 106 23.40 21.59 -6.17
C ASP A 106 23.24 23.01 -5.58
N ASP A 107 22.04 23.60 -5.63
CA ASP A 107 21.79 24.99 -5.19
C ASP A 107 21.43 25.14 -3.70
N VAL A 108 21.44 24.05 -2.92
CA VAL A 108 21.11 24.06 -1.47
C VAL A 108 22.36 23.78 -0.63
N ILE A 109 22.84 24.77 0.12
CA ILE A 109 23.98 24.62 1.03
C ILE A 109 23.55 23.91 2.32
N CYS A 110 24.05 22.68 2.53
CA CYS A 110 23.94 21.93 3.79
C CYS A 110 25.34 21.50 4.27
N PRO A 111 25.68 21.60 5.57
CA PRO A 111 27.04 21.39 6.06
C PRO A 111 27.43 19.89 6.06
N ARG A 112 28.69 19.63 5.66
CA ARG A 112 29.28 18.31 5.33
C ARG A 112 29.27 17.28 6.46
N ASN A 113 29.18 15.99 6.09
CA ASN A 113 30.00 14.92 6.69
C ASN A 113 30.45 13.88 5.65
N ARG A 114 31.62 13.27 5.89
CA ARG A 114 32.55 12.62 4.94
C ARG A 114 32.59 11.09 5.17
N LEU A 115 33.04 10.31 4.15
CA LEU A 115 33.38 8.86 4.07
C LEU A 115 32.38 8.08 3.18
N LEU A 116 32.68 7.31 2.13
CA LEU A 116 33.88 6.70 1.51
C LEU A 116 33.57 6.31 0.01
N PRO A 117 34.55 5.82 -0.79
CA PRO A 117 34.52 5.76 -2.26
C PRO A 117 34.26 4.38 -2.92
N ASP A 118 33.93 4.44 -4.22
CA ASP A 118 34.05 3.50 -5.35
C ASP A 118 33.71 2.00 -5.20
N LEU A 119 32.67 1.54 -5.94
CA LEU A 119 32.44 0.11 -6.22
C LEU A 119 32.13 -0.15 -7.71
N VAL A 120 32.88 -1.08 -8.29
CA VAL A 120 32.82 -1.60 -9.67
C VAL A 120 31.86 -2.79 -9.77
N LEU A 121 31.02 -2.85 -10.80
CA LEU A 121 30.10 -3.96 -11.10
C LEU A 121 30.73 -5.01 -12.05
N PRO A 122 30.53 -6.32 -11.85
CA PRO A 122 30.73 -7.32 -12.91
C PRO A 122 29.41 -7.95 -13.37
N PHE A 123 29.19 -7.90 -14.70
CA PHE A 123 28.19 -8.68 -15.44
C PHE A 123 28.62 -10.15 -15.61
N SER A 124 27.67 -11.09 -15.69
CA SER A 124 27.44 -12.00 -16.86
C SER A 124 26.62 -13.28 -16.50
N PRO A 125 25.84 -13.89 -17.42
CA PRO A 125 24.83 -14.91 -17.16
C PRO A 125 25.25 -16.36 -17.51
N ILE A 126 24.37 -17.33 -17.18
CA ILE A 126 24.30 -18.76 -17.63
C ILE A 126 25.11 -19.81 -16.84
N ARG A 127 24.41 -20.72 -16.14
CA ARG A 127 24.43 -22.19 -16.40
C ARG A 127 23.42 -22.96 -15.55
N ALA A 128 22.57 -23.74 -16.24
CA ALA A 128 21.76 -24.83 -15.70
C ALA A 128 22.63 -26.03 -15.29
N MET A 129 22.15 -26.89 -14.38
CA MET A 129 22.10 -28.37 -14.53
C MET A 129 21.58 -29.10 -13.26
N SER A 130 20.44 -29.78 -13.43
CA SER A 130 20.03 -31.12 -12.95
C SER A 130 20.81 -31.87 -11.85
N ALA A 131 20.11 -32.29 -10.77
CA ALA A 131 20.19 -33.62 -10.11
C ALA A 131 19.14 -33.76 -8.94
N PRO A 132 18.71 -35.00 -8.55
CA PRO A 132 17.45 -35.27 -7.84
C PRO A 132 17.53 -35.22 -6.30
N LEU A 133 16.41 -34.89 -5.65
CA LEU A 133 16.23 -34.77 -4.19
C LEU A 133 15.81 -36.10 -3.54
N PRO A 134 16.44 -36.52 -2.42
CA PRO A 134 15.78 -37.27 -1.37
C PRO A 134 15.32 -36.35 -0.23
N PHE A 135 14.29 -36.83 0.47
CA PHE A 135 13.41 -36.23 1.46
C PHE A 135 14.05 -35.38 2.59
N LEU A 136 13.28 -34.32 2.94
CA LEU A 136 13.25 -33.50 4.15
C LEU A 136 14.42 -33.59 5.16
N ARG A 137 15.15 -32.49 5.27
CA ARG A 137 15.54 -31.89 6.57
C ARG A 137 15.52 -30.37 6.42
N ILE A 138 14.66 -29.72 7.21
CA ILE A 138 14.53 -28.27 7.27
C ILE A 138 15.80 -27.69 7.89
N LYS A 139 16.55 -26.88 7.13
CA LYS A 139 17.43 -25.81 7.62
C LYS A 139 17.47 -24.69 6.57
N PRO A 140 16.80 -23.55 6.77
CA PRO A 140 17.14 -22.34 6.06
C PRO A 140 18.27 -21.66 6.85
N LEU A 141 19.51 -21.79 6.36
CA LEU A 141 20.59 -20.90 6.78
C LEU A 141 21.48 -20.70 5.56
N VAL A 142 21.10 -19.76 4.70
CA VAL A 142 22.04 -19.25 3.69
C VAL A 142 22.97 -18.29 4.43
N ARG A 143 24.06 -18.83 4.97
CA ARG A 143 25.19 -18.05 5.51
C ARG A 143 25.94 -17.41 4.34
N GLY A 144 25.59 -16.18 4.00
CA GLY A 144 26.34 -15.36 3.03
C GLY A 144 27.45 -14.55 3.71
N PRO A 145 28.41 -13.98 2.95
CA PRO A 145 29.58 -13.25 3.48
C PRO A 145 29.27 -11.89 4.14
N LEU A 146 28.00 -11.57 4.41
CA LEU A 146 27.50 -10.19 4.63
C LEU A 146 26.76 -9.99 5.98
N GLY A 147 26.90 -10.90 6.94
CA GLY A 147 26.20 -10.86 8.25
C GLY A 147 24.97 -11.77 8.33
N GLU A 148 24.41 -11.95 9.52
CA GLU A 148 23.27 -12.82 9.80
C GLU A 148 21.94 -12.15 9.42
N VAL A 149 21.51 -12.24 8.15
CA VAL A 149 20.16 -11.80 7.73
C VAL A 149 19.23 -13.01 7.63
N ASN A 150 18.11 -12.95 8.34
CA ASN A 150 16.99 -13.89 8.32
C ASN A 150 16.09 -13.61 7.09
N LEU A 151 16.39 -14.31 6.00
CA LEU A 151 15.56 -14.33 4.79
C LEU A 151 14.44 -15.36 4.93
N ILE A 152 13.19 -14.91 4.91
CA ILE A 152 12.02 -15.78 5.11
C ILE A 152 11.18 -15.84 3.84
N PRO A 153 11.20 -16.95 3.08
CA PRO A 153 10.40 -17.08 1.87
C PRO A 153 8.90 -17.03 2.16
N THR A 154 8.12 -16.53 1.19
CA THR A 154 6.65 -16.42 1.32
C THR A 154 5.97 -17.76 1.61
N SER A 155 6.54 -18.89 1.18
CA SER A 155 6.00 -20.21 1.51
C SER A 155 6.06 -20.57 3.01
N GLU A 156 6.94 -19.91 3.77
CA GLU A 156 7.06 -20.06 5.21
C GLU A 156 6.24 -18.99 5.94
N SER A 157 6.35 -17.71 5.55
CA SER A 157 5.57 -16.63 6.20
C SER A 157 4.06 -16.84 6.06
N ARG A 158 3.57 -17.36 4.92
CA ARG A 158 2.14 -17.67 4.74
C ARG A 158 1.58 -18.66 5.75
N ARG A 159 2.41 -19.52 6.36
CA ARG A 159 1.94 -20.51 7.34
C ARG A 159 1.52 -19.89 8.66
N VAL A 160 1.93 -18.66 8.94
CA VAL A 160 1.47 -17.94 10.14
C VAL A 160 -0.03 -17.65 10.04
N VAL A 161 -0.51 -17.22 8.86
CA VAL A 161 -1.95 -16.97 8.63
C VAL A 161 -2.71 -18.22 8.16
N ARG A 162 -2.02 -19.16 7.50
CA ARG A 162 -2.53 -20.52 7.19
C ARG A 162 -1.96 -21.52 8.19
N ASP A 163 -2.34 -21.34 9.45
CA ASP A 163 -1.84 -22.12 10.59
C ASP A 163 -2.39 -23.55 10.67
N VAL A 164 -3.32 -23.90 9.78
CA VAL A 164 -3.92 -25.23 9.65
C VAL A 164 -4.00 -25.66 8.18
N GLU A 165 -3.83 -26.95 7.94
CA GLU A 165 -4.01 -27.55 6.62
C GLU A 165 -5.47 -27.47 6.17
N SER A 166 -5.70 -27.06 4.93
CA SER A 166 -7.04 -26.86 4.38
C SER A 166 -7.01 -26.95 2.85
N PRO A 167 -8.05 -27.51 2.20
CA PRO A 167 -8.15 -27.57 0.75
C PRO A 167 -8.42 -26.19 0.11
N LEU A 168 -8.74 -25.17 0.90
CA LEU A 168 -9.02 -23.83 0.42
C LEU A 168 -7.81 -23.25 -0.32
N SER A 169 -8.07 -22.62 -1.45
CA SER A 169 -7.04 -22.01 -2.31
C SER A 169 -7.36 -20.58 -2.75
N GLY A 170 -8.55 -20.09 -2.45
CA GLY A 170 -9.13 -18.85 -2.98
C GLY A 170 -9.90 -19.09 -4.29
N LYS A 171 -10.25 -20.34 -4.61
CA LYS A 171 -10.83 -20.69 -5.89
C LYS A 171 -12.17 -19.98 -6.09
N GLY A 172 -12.36 -19.38 -7.27
CA GLY A 172 -13.57 -18.62 -7.60
C GLY A 172 -13.61 -17.20 -7.02
N VAL A 173 -12.59 -16.81 -6.25
CA VAL A 173 -12.47 -15.46 -5.68
C VAL A 173 -11.50 -14.64 -6.51
N LYS A 174 -11.84 -13.40 -6.83
CA LYS A 174 -10.95 -12.45 -7.48
C LYS A 174 -10.37 -11.47 -6.46
N VAL A 175 -9.04 -11.38 -6.43
CA VAL A 175 -8.28 -10.45 -5.59
C VAL A 175 -7.69 -9.37 -6.49
N ALA A 176 -7.99 -8.11 -6.17
CA ALA A 176 -7.36 -6.95 -6.79
C ALA A 176 -6.24 -6.40 -5.90
N ILE A 177 -5.08 -6.16 -6.50
CA ILE A 177 -3.93 -5.52 -5.86
C ILE A 177 -3.81 -4.10 -6.43
N LEU A 178 -3.89 -3.08 -5.58
CA LEU A 178 -3.69 -1.68 -5.96
C LEU A 178 -2.31 -1.23 -5.53
N ASP A 179 -1.38 -1.09 -6.49
CA ASP A 179 0.03 -0.82 -6.17
C ASP A 179 0.81 -0.18 -7.35
N THR A 180 2.11 -0.47 -7.48
CA THR A 180 3.09 0.10 -8.42
C THR A 180 3.14 -0.54 -9.80
N GLY A 181 2.32 -1.56 -10.04
CA GLY A 181 2.30 -2.35 -11.28
C GLY A 181 2.51 -3.83 -11.00
N GLY A 182 2.26 -4.64 -12.03
CA GLY A 182 2.44 -6.09 -11.95
C GLY A 182 3.18 -6.66 -13.15
N VAL A 183 3.70 -7.88 -13.00
CA VAL A 183 4.35 -8.62 -14.08
C VAL A 183 3.54 -9.87 -14.39
N ALA A 184 3.00 -10.00 -15.59
CA ALA A 184 2.14 -11.13 -15.97
C ALA A 184 2.90 -12.38 -16.46
N PHE A 185 4.24 -12.34 -16.48
CA PHE A 185 5.09 -13.39 -17.04
C PHE A 185 6.01 -14.09 -16.03
N HIS A 186 5.98 -13.68 -14.76
CA HIS A 186 6.71 -14.37 -13.70
C HIS A 186 5.96 -15.65 -13.28
N PRO A 187 6.64 -16.78 -12.94
CA PRO A 187 5.95 -18.03 -12.63
C PRO A 187 4.88 -17.94 -11.53
N GLN A 188 5.02 -17.03 -10.55
CA GLN A 188 4.02 -16.84 -9.50
C GLN A 188 2.78 -16.07 -9.98
N THR A 189 2.93 -15.16 -10.94
CA THR A 189 1.89 -14.24 -11.43
C THR A 189 1.50 -14.49 -12.88
N LEU A 190 1.95 -15.60 -13.47
CA LEU A 190 1.67 -15.95 -14.86
C LEU A 190 0.16 -15.94 -15.16
N GLY A 191 -0.27 -15.09 -16.08
CA GLY A 191 -1.69 -14.93 -16.43
C GLY A 191 -2.48 -14.01 -15.49
N MET A 192 -1.81 -13.25 -14.62
CA MET A 192 -2.39 -12.12 -13.91
C MET A 192 -2.80 -11.03 -14.89
N GLU A 193 -4.00 -10.49 -14.72
CA GLU A 193 -4.42 -9.30 -15.46
C GLU A 193 -3.76 -8.06 -14.85
N CYS A 194 -3.12 -7.23 -15.67
CA CYS A 194 -2.48 -5.99 -15.22
C CYS A 194 -3.04 -4.79 -15.99
N ILE A 195 -3.58 -3.80 -15.27
CA ILE A 195 -4.11 -2.54 -15.81
C ILE A 195 -3.53 -1.36 -15.04
N SER A 196 -3.52 -0.16 -15.63
CA SER A 196 -3.08 1.06 -14.94
C SER A 196 -4.22 2.06 -14.82
N ALA A 197 -4.38 2.60 -13.61
CA ALA A 197 -5.14 3.81 -13.30
C ALA A 197 -4.21 4.98 -12.94
N CYS A 198 -2.89 4.74 -12.91
CA CYS A 198 -1.89 5.75 -12.58
C CYS A 198 -1.72 6.70 -13.75
N SER A 199 -2.10 7.96 -13.56
CA SER A 199 -2.09 8.96 -14.63
C SER A 199 -0.68 9.33 -15.08
N SER A 200 0.27 9.35 -14.16
CA SER A 200 1.68 9.65 -14.44
C SER A 200 2.44 8.46 -15.03
N ASP A 201 1.89 7.24 -14.96
CA ASP A 201 2.49 6.02 -15.48
C ASP A 201 1.40 5.07 -16.02
N PRO A 202 0.95 5.28 -17.27
CA PRO A 202 -0.15 4.51 -17.85
C PRO A 202 0.24 3.07 -18.21
N THR A 203 1.52 2.70 -18.08
CA THR A 203 1.96 1.33 -18.37
C THR A 203 1.71 0.47 -17.13
N PRO A 204 0.99 -0.66 -17.24
CA PRO A 204 0.64 -1.48 -16.09
C PRO A 204 1.82 -2.31 -15.53
N LEU A 205 2.97 -2.26 -16.20
CA LEU A 205 4.17 -2.98 -15.80
C LEU A 205 4.75 -2.42 -14.51
N ASP A 206 5.27 -3.33 -13.69
CA ASP A 206 5.98 -2.98 -12.48
C ASP A 206 7.46 -2.68 -12.75
N TYR A 207 7.82 -1.41 -12.66
CA TYR A 207 9.22 -1.00 -12.67
C TYR A 207 9.80 -0.91 -11.25
N HIS A 208 8.94 -0.89 -10.23
CA HIS A 208 9.30 -0.68 -8.83
C HIS A 208 9.59 -1.99 -8.10
N GLY A 209 8.77 -3.01 -8.33
CA GLY A 209 8.87 -4.33 -7.70
C GLY A 209 7.98 -4.51 -6.48
N HIS A 210 7.50 -3.43 -5.87
CA HIS A 210 6.65 -3.51 -4.70
C HIS A 210 5.31 -4.19 -5.04
N GLY A 211 4.69 -3.79 -6.15
CA GLY A 211 3.39 -4.28 -6.59
C GLY A 211 3.43 -5.75 -6.97
N SER A 212 4.48 -6.17 -7.64
CA SER A 212 4.74 -7.56 -7.99
C SER A 212 5.03 -8.42 -6.75
N TRP A 213 5.77 -7.88 -5.78
CA TRP A 213 6.04 -8.54 -4.51
C TRP A 213 4.73 -8.81 -3.74
N VAL A 214 3.89 -7.79 -3.54
CA VAL A 214 2.64 -7.96 -2.79
C VAL A 214 1.63 -8.83 -3.55
N SER A 215 1.63 -8.78 -4.89
CA SER A 215 0.80 -9.65 -5.72
C SER A 215 1.15 -11.12 -5.52
N SER A 216 2.45 -11.44 -5.58
CA SER A 216 2.95 -12.80 -5.41
C SER A 216 2.79 -13.32 -3.99
N ALA A 217 2.91 -12.48 -2.95
CA ALA A 217 2.65 -12.87 -1.56
C ALA A 217 1.17 -13.14 -1.27
N SER A 218 0.25 -12.47 -1.97
CA SER A 218 -1.20 -12.69 -1.78
C SER A 218 -1.69 -13.93 -2.54
N THR A 219 -1.42 -13.99 -3.84
CA THR A 219 -2.08 -14.93 -4.77
C THR A 219 -1.09 -15.68 -5.68
N GLY A 220 0.21 -15.50 -5.45
CA GLY A 220 1.24 -16.09 -6.28
C GLY A 220 1.19 -17.61 -6.28
N ALA A 221 1.24 -18.21 -7.47
CA ALA A 221 1.42 -19.63 -7.64
C ALA A 221 2.73 -20.10 -6.99
N ARG A 222 2.84 -21.40 -6.76
CA ARG A 222 4.05 -22.00 -6.21
C ARG A 222 5.20 -21.86 -7.21
N ALA A 223 6.32 -21.32 -6.74
CA ALA A 223 7.57 -21.22 -7.48
C ALA A 223 8.77 -21.57 -6.59
N VAL A 224 9.93 -21.75 -7.23
CA VAL A 224 11.22 -21.94 -6.55
C VAL A 224 12.13 -20.78 -6.95
N GLY A 225 12.53 -19.99 -5.97
CA GLY A 225 13.44 -18.86 -6.13
C GLY A 225 14.81 -19.16 -5.57
N MET A 226 15.67 -18.16 -5.59
CA MET A 226 17.06 -18.25 -5.13
C MET A 226 17.16 -18.59 -3.64
N PHE A 227 16.23 -18.08 -2.81
CA PHE A 227 16.27 -18.25 -1.36
C PHE A 227 15.22 -19.24 -0.81
N GLY A 228 14.49 -19.95 -1.67
CA GLY A 228 13.57 -21.00 -1.25
C GLY A 228 12.33 -21.14 -2.10
N ARG A 229 11.37 -21.91 -1.59
CA ARG A 229 10.03 -22.01 -2.18
C ARG A 229 9.24 -20.75 -1.89
N MET A 230 8.40 -20.36 -2.82
CA MET A 230 7.59 -19.14 -2.72
C MET A 230 6.18 -19.51 -3.13
N GLU A 231 5.21 -19.04 -2.38
CA GLU A 231 3.81 -19.32 -2.63
C GLU A 231 2.98 -18.27 -1.90
N GLY A 232 2.02 -17.65 -2.58
CA GLY A 232 1.10 -16.73 -1.95
C GLY A 232 0.12 -17.44 -1.03
N VAL A 233 -0.62 -16.70 -0.21
CA VAL A 233 -1.60 -17.30 0.71
C VAL A 233 -2.76 -17.97 -0.03
N ALA A 234 -3.26 -17.39 -1.13
CA ALA A 234 -4.38 -17.90 -1.93
C ALA A 234 -4.01 -18.12 -3.41
N PRO A 235 -3.23 -19.18 -3.73
CA PRO A 235 -2.72 -19.41 -5.09
C PRO A 235 -3.80 -19.80 -6.12
N GLY A 236 -5.02 -20.16 -5.68
CA GLY A 236 -6.16 -20.50 -6.54
C GLY A 236 -7.06 -19.31 -6.87
N ALA A 237 -6.80 -18.13 -6.31
CA ALA A 237 -7.56 -16.92 -6.60
C ALA A 237 -7.27 -16.36 -7.99
N SER A 238 -8.28 -15.72 -8.59
CA SER A 238 -8.10 -14.92 -9.81
C SER A 238 -7.35 -13.63 -9.48
N ARG A 239 -6.37 -13.28 -10.30
CA ARG A 239 -5.38 -12.23 -10.02
C ARG A 239 -5.63 -11.01 -10.89
N LEU A 240 -5.85 -9.87 -10.25
CA LEU A 240 -5.95 -8.56 -10.91
C LEU A 240 -4.97 -7.60 -10.24
N HIS A 241 -4.09 -7.00 -11.02
CA HIS A 241 -3.23 -5.92 -10.59
C HIS A 241 -3.68 -4.61 -11.22
N ILE A 242 -3.84 -3.57 -10.40
CA ILE A 242 -4.23 -2.23 -10.82
C ILE A 242 -3.17 -1.26 -10.34
N LYS A 243 -2.41 -0.72 -11.27
CA LYS A 243 -1.38 0.26 -10.95
C LYS A 243 -2.02 1.60 -10.58
N VAL A 244 -1.79 2.06 -9.36
CA VAL A 244 -2.26 3.35 -8.82
C VAL A 244 -1.10 4.19 -8.25
N LEU A 245 0.08 3.59 -8.14
CA LEU A 245 1.33 4.23 -7.75
C LEU A 245 2.30 4.19 -8.95
N ASN A 246 3.07 5.25 -9.16
CA ASN A 246 4.02 5.30 -10.25
C ASN A 246 5.17 4.30 -10.04
N GLY A 247 5.72 3.80 -11.15
CA GLY A 247 6.75 2.77 -11.11
C GLY A 247 8.13 3.25 -10.66
N VAL A 248 8.39 4.56 -10.52
CA VAL A 248 9.73 5.13 -10.24
C VAL A 248 9.97 5.35 -8.74
N PHE A 249 8.96 5.87 -8.04
CA PHE A 249 9.09 6.26 -6.63
C PHE A 249 8.00 5.66 -5.74
N GLY A 250 7.04 4.93 -6.30
CA GLY A 250 5.94 4.36 -5.53
C GLY A 250 4.92 5.39 -5.06
N PHE A 251 4.89 6.57 -5.68
CA PHE A 251 3.96 7.63 -5.32
C PHE A 251 2.69 7.56 -6.16
N GLY A 252 1.55 7.81 -5.53
CA GLY A 252 0.27 7.98 -6.20
C GLY A 252 -0.47 9.17 -5.64
N ASN A 253 -1.59 9.48 -6.26
CA ASN A 253 -2.56 10.44 -5.74
C ASN A 253 -3.87 9.72 -5.43
N SER A 254 -4.67 10.34 -4.58
CA SER A 254 -5.96 9.81 -4.13
C SER A 254 -6.93 9.52 -5.26
N PHE A 255 -6.91 10.30 -6.35
CA PHE A 255 -7.78 10.05 -7.49
C PHE A 255 -7.39 8.77 -8.24
N ASP A 256 -6.09 8.52 -8.45
CA ASP A 256 -5.60 7.27 -9.04
C ASP A 256 -6.03 6.06 -8.19
N ILE A 257 -6.00 6.21 -6.85
CA ILE A 257 -6.46 5.19 -5.91
C ILE A 257 -7.97 4.95 -6.05
N ILE A 258 -8.78 6.00 -6.02
CA ILE A 258 -10.25 5.91 -6.20
C ILE A 258 -10.59 5.26 -7.54
N LYS A 259 -9.90 5.67 -8.62
CA LYS A 259 -10.08 5.07 -9.94
C LYS A 259 -9.67 3.61 -9.96
N GLY A 260 -8.60 3.25 -9.25
CA GLY A 260 -8.19 1.87 -9.07
C GLY A 260 -9.24 1.03 -8.34
N ILE A 261 -9.87 1.58 -7.30
CA ILE A 261 -10.95 0.92 -6.57
C ILE A 261 -12.18 0.73 -7.49
N GLU A 262 -12.52 1.74 -8.30
CA GLU A 262 -13.58 1.64 -9.31
C GLU A 262 -13.33 0.51 -10.29
N LEU A 263 -12.10 0.40 -10.81
CA LEU A 263 -11.72 -0.66 -11.72
C LEU A 263 -11.76 -2.03 -11.03
N ALA A 264 -11.31 -2.14 -9.78
CA ALA A 264 -11.39 -3.40 -9.03
C ALA A 264 -12.84 -3.88 -8.90
N TRP A 265 -13.74 -2.98 -8.51
CA TRP A 265 -15.17 -3.26 -8.41
C TRP A 265 -15.78 -3.64 -9.78
N ALA A 266 -15.53 -2.84 -10.82
CA ALA A 266 -16.05 -3.08 -12.16
C ALA A 266 -15.54 -4.40 -12.77
N ARG A 267 -14.36 -4.88 -12.35
CA ARG A 267 -13.81 -6.18 -12.74
C ARG A 267 -14.25 -7.34 -11.82
N GLY A 268 -15.13 -7.09 -10.85
CA GLY A 268 -15.69 -8.10 -9.97
C GLY A 268 -14.71 -8.62 -8.93
N ALA A 269 -13.77 -7.80 -8.47
CA ALA A 269 -12.92 -8.16 -7.34
C ALA A 269 -13.74 -8.21 -6.05
N LYS A 270 -13.58 -9.29 -5.29
CA LYS A 270 -14.24 -9.48 -3.98
C LYS A 270 -13.35 -9.04 -2.83
N VAL A 271 -12.03 -9.14 -3.01
CA VAL A 271 -11.02 -8.68 -2.06
C VAL A 271 -10.12 -7.66 -2.75
N VAL A 272 -9.84 -6.54 -2.09
CA VAL A 272 -8.95 -5.48 -2.55
C VAL A 272 -7.82 -5.31 -1.55
N SER A 273 -6.58 -5.49 -2.00
CA SER A 273 -5.36 -5.34 -1.21
C SER A 273 -4.70 -4.00 -1.51
N MET A 274 -4.51 -3.17 -0.48
CA MET A 274 -3.95 -1.82 -0.58
C MET A 274 -2.73 -1.70 0.33
N SER A 275 -1.56 -2.04 -0.20
CA SER A 275 -0.27 -1.94 0.50
C SER A 275 0.31 -0.54 0.36
N LEU A 276 -0.52 0.45 0.69
CA LEU A 276 -0.28 1.88 0.49
C LEU A 276 -1.00 2.69 1.57
N GLY A 277 -0.54 3.92 1.76
CA GLY A 277 -1.15 4.84 2.71
C GLY A 277 -0.41 6.18 2.72
N GLY A 278 -1.15 7.25 3.00
CA GLY A 278 -0.62 8.58 3.19
C GLY A 278 -0.91 9.10 4.59
N GLU A 279 -0.47 10.32 4.86
CA GLU A 279 -0.95 11.07 6.03
C GLU A 279 -2.48 11.17 6.01
N GLU A 280 -3.06 11.34 7.19
CA GLU A 280 -4.50 11.51 7.33
C GLU A 280 -4.99 12.76 6.57
N CYS A 281 -6.11 12.60 5.85
CA CYS A 281 -6.71 13.71 5.12
C CYS A 281 -7.19 14.83 6.07
N GLN A 282 -7.24 16.05 5.54
CA GLN A 282 -7.76 17.19 6.30
C GLN A 282 -9.19 16.94 6.77
N GLY A 283 -9.45 17.23 8.03
CA GLY A 283 -10.78 17.06 8.63
C GLY A 283 -11.05 15.63 9.09
N GLY A 284 -10.04 14.75 9.08
CA GLY A 284 -10.15 13.40 9.60
C GLY A 284 -10.57 12.37 8.56
N CYS A 285 -10.60 11.13 8.99
CA CYS A 285 -10.90 9.98 8.14
C CYS A 285 -12.25 10.08 7.43
N GLU A 286 -13.26 10.71 8.06
CA GLU A 286 -14.59 10.89 7.49
C GLU A 286 -14.60 11.77 6.22
N ASN A 287 -13.57 12.61 6.06
CA ASN A 287 -13.44 13.53 4.94
C ASN A 287 -12.47 12.99 3.88
N CYS A 288 -11.80 11.87 4.12
CA CYS A 288 -10.95 11.21 3.14
C CYS A 288 -11.81 10.58 2.02
N PRO A 289 -11.63 10.99 0.75
CA PRO A 289 -12.33 10.39 -0.38
C PRO A 289 -12.12 8.88 -0.51
N GLU A 290 -10.88 8.40 -0.30
CA GLU A 290 -10.57 6.98 -0.36
C GLU A 290 -11.33 6.21 0.72
N CYS A 291 -11.38 6.72 1.96
CA CYS A 291 -12.12 6.09 3.05
C CYS A 291 -13.63 6.04 2.76
N LYS A 292 -14.20 7.11 2.19
CA LYS A 292 -15.62 7.13 1.78
C LYS A 292 -15.94 6.05 0.75
N VAL A 293 -15.07 5.86 -0.24
CA VAL A 293 -15.24 4.82 -1.26
C VAL A 293 -15.06 3.42 -0.67
N VAL A 294 -14.07 3.23 0.22
CA VAL A 294 -13.87 1.98 0.98
C VAL A 294 -15.13 1.65 1.79
N ASP A 295 -15.69 2.61 2.53
CA ASP A 295 -16.92 2.44 3.30
C ASP A 295 -18.13 2.13 2.44
N ALA A 296 -18.28 2.81 1.30
CA ALA A 296 -19.39 2.56 0.38
C ALA A 296 -19.35 1.13 -0.19
N LEU A 297 -18.21 0.72 -0.73
CA LEU A 297 -18.08 -0.58 -1.38
C LEU A 297 -17.96 -1.75 -0.40
N SER A 298 -17.53 -1.50 0.84
CA SER A 298 -17.57 -2.52 1.89
C SER A 298 -19.01 -2.92 2.25
N ARG A 299 -19.97 -1.98 2.19
CA ARG A 299 -21.40 -2.28 2.37
C ARG A 299 -21.97 -3.14 1.24
N GLU A 300 -21.41 -3.02 0.04
CA GLU A 300 -21.70 -3.90 -1.11
C GLU A 300 -20.93 -5.24 -1.02
N GLY A 301 -20.22 -5.48 0.08
CA GLY A 301 -19.53 -6.73 0.38
C GLY A 301 -18.12 -6.84 -0.21
N ILE A 302 -17.49 -5.77 -0.68
CA ILE A 302 -16.06 -5.82 -1.04
C ILE A 302 -15.22 -5.79 0.24
N ILE A 303 -14.24 -6.69 0.36
CA ILE A 303 -13.34 -6.72 1.52
C ILE A 303 -12.07 -5.95 1.19
N PHE A 304 -11.80 -4.86 1.91
CA PHE A 304 -10.57 -4.10 1.78
C PHE A 304 -9.56 -4.50 2.86
N CYS A 305 -8.35 -4.90 2.45
CA CYS A 305 -7.20 -5.10 3.34
C CYS A 305 -6.21 -3.97 3.12
N ILE A 306 -5.92 -3.18 4.16
CA ILE A 306 -5.17 -1.93 4.04
C ILE A 306 -4.00 -1.92 5.03
N ALA A 307 -2.81 -1.53 4.57
CA ALA A 307 -1.63 -1.45 5.44
C ALA A 307 -1.83 -0.43 6.58
N ALA A 308 -1.36 -0.76 7.79
CA ALA A 308 -1.38 0.18 8.92
C ALA A 308 -0.45 1.39 8.68
N GLY A 309 0.67 1.17 7.99
CA GLY A 309 1.75 2.14 7.80
C GLY A 309 3.00 1.77 8.57
N ASN A 310 4.10 2.47 8.24
CA ASN A 310 5.43 2.24 8.81
C ASN A 310 5.94 3.51 9.53
N SER A 311 5.03 4.28 10.12
CA SER A 311 5.32 5.58 10.75
C SER A 311 5.27 5.52 12.28
N GLY A 312 5.26 4.31 12.87
CA GLY A 312 5.42 4.11 14.31
C GLY A 312 6.86 4.42 14.77
N PRO A 313 7.18 4.26 16.06
CA PRO A 313 6.38 3.62 17.13
C PRO A 313 5.33 4.53 17.79
N ASP A 314 5.25 5.81 17.44
CA ASP A 314 4.34 6.72 18.15
C ASP A 314 2.85 6.41 17.87
N GLU A 315 1.98 6.73 18.83
CA GLU A 315 0.53 6.70 18.64
C GLU A 315 0.08 7.72 17.57
N TRP A 316 -1.11 7.51 17.01
CA TRP A 316 -1.71 8.40 16.00
C TRP A 316 -0.90 8.47 14.69
N THR A 317 -0.39 7.32 14.27
CA THR A 317 0.45 7.16 13.06
C THR A 317 -0.22 6.33 11.96
N ILE A 318 -1.47 5.93 12.17
CA ILE A 318 -2.33 5.32 11.14
C ILE A 318 -3.01 6.42 10.34
N GLY A 319 -2.73 6.45 9.03
CA GLY A 319 -3.26 7.44 8.09
C GLY A 319 -4.35 6.90 7.17
N CYS A 320 -4.57 7.58 6.04
CA CYS A 320 -5.59 7.21 5.05
C CYS A 320 -4.99 6.32 3.94
N PRO A 321 -5.71 5.30 3.44
CA PRO A 321 -7.05 4.88 3.83
C PRO A 321 -7.08 3.89 5.01
N GLY A 322 -5.95 3.62 5.67
CA GLY A 322 -5.85 2.67 6.79
C GLY A 322 -6.73 3.00 8.00
N CYS A 323 -7.16 4.24 8.16
CA CYS A 323 -8.11 4.66 9.19
C CYS A 323 -9.57 4.25 8.90
N ALA A 324 -9.90 3.81 7.68
CA ALA A 324 -11.28 3.52 7.27
C ALA A 324 -11.90 2.43 8.17
N PRO A 325 -13.05 2.68 8.82
CA PRO A 325 -13.64 1.73 9.78
C PRO A 325 -14.05 0.41 9.13
N SER A 326 -14.59 0.46 7.91
CA SER A 326 -15.05 -0.73 7.18
C SER A 326 -13.92 -1.58 6.61
N GLY A 327 -12.76 -0.98 6.31
CA GLY A 327 -11.57 -1.70 5.86
C GLY A 327 -10.91 -2.46 7.01
N ILE A 328 -10.21 -3.56 6.70
CA ILE A 328 -9.41 -4.33 7.65
C ILE A 328 -7.97 -3.83 7.60
N THR A 329 -7.54 -3.13 8.65
CA THR A 329 -6.21 -2.51 8.73
C THR A 329 -5.19 -3.48 9.32
N VAL A 330 -4.06 -3.65 8.65
CA VAL A 330 -3.11 -4.75 8.89
C VAL A 330 -1.80 -4.26 9.48
N ALA A 331 -1.50 -4.72 10.70
CA ALA A 331 -0.21 -4.52 11.36
C ALA A 331 0.85 -5.51 10.84
N SER A 332 2.12 -5.11 10.89
CA SER A 332 3.27 -5.99 10.63
C SER A 332 3.75 -6.65 11.91
N VAL A 333 3.73 -7.99 11.94
CA VAL A 333 4.45 -8.77 12.96
C VAL A 333 5.76 -9.34 12.44
N SER A 334 6.72 -9.40 13.35
CA SER A 334 7.97 -10.13 13.18
C SER A 334 7.72 -11.63 13.24
N ILE A 335 8.49 -12.40 12.47
CA ILE A 335 8.41 -13.86 12.49
C ILE A 335 9.43 -14.47 13.46
N THR A 336 10.58 -13.82 13.64
CA THR A 336 11.67 -14.23 14.54
C THR A 336 11.42 -13.74 15.96
N ASP A 337 10.77 -12.58 16.13
CA ASP A 337 10.33 -12.05 17.42
C ASP A 337 8.86 -12.38 17.71
N TYR A 338 8.29 -13.35 17.00
CA TYR A 338 6.86 -13.66 17.00
C TYR A 338 6.30 -13.93 18.40
N PRO A 339 5.09 -13.42 18.74
CA PRO A 339 4.15 -12.65 17.89
C PRO A 339 4.29 -11.12 18.03
N ARG A 340 5.49 -10.56 18.24
CA ARG A 340 5.62 -9.11 18.45
C ARG A 340 5.50 -8.32 17.14
N VAL A 341 4.84 -7.16 17.22
CA VAL A 341 4.80 -6.18 16.12
C VAL A 341 6.19 -5.63 15.84
N ALA A 342 6.45 -5.32 14.56
CA ALA A 342 7.68 -4.64 14.18
C ALA A 342 7.72 -3.24 14.81
N HIS A 343 8.89 -2.77 15.25
CA HIS A 343 9.02 -1.52 16.00
C HIS A 343 8.45 -0.30 15.25
N TRP A 344 8.66 -0.23 13.94
CA TRP A 344 8.22 0.88 13.07
C TRP A 344 6.74 0.78 12.64
N ASN A 345 6.02 -0.27 13.03
CA ASN A 345 4.62 -0.44 12.66
C ASN A 345 3.77 0.72 13.19
N SER A 346 2.97 1.34 12.32
CA SER A 346 2.06 2.42 12.73
C SER A 346 1.05 1.94 13.78
N ARG A 347 0.82 2.77 14.79
CA ARG A 347 -0.07 2.50 15.92
C ARG A 347 -1.26 3.45 15.93
N GLY A 348 -2.38 2.92 16.41
CA GLY A 348 -3.55 3.74 16.70
C GLY A 348 -3.34 4.65 17.92
N PRO A 349 -4.41 5.33 18.37
CA PRO A 349 -5.70 5.44 17.70
C PRO A 349 -5.60 6.11 16.32
N SER A 350 -6.60 5.94 15.45
CA SER A 350 -6.70 6.65 14.18
C SER A 350 -7.64 7.87 14.29
N ASN A 351 -7.74 8.70 13.26
CA ASN A 351 -8.52 9.94 13.27
C ASN A 351 -7.87 11.07 14.08
N LYS A 352 -6.56 11.30 13.92
CA LYS A 352 -5.77 12.27 14.69
C LYS A 352 -6.31 13.69 14.59
N ALA A 353 -6.79 14.07 13.41
CA ALA A 353 -7.38 15.37 13.11
C ALA A 353 -8.77 15.55 13.75
N ASN A 354 -9.42 14.47 14.19
CA ASN A 354 -10.71 14.52 14.87
C ASN A 354 -10.79 13.49 16.01
N LYS A 355 -10.01 13.72 17.07
CA LYS A 355 -9.88 12.80 18.21
C LYS A 355 -11.21 12.47 18.91
N ASP A 356 -12.15 13.40 18.90
CA ASP A 356 -13.50 13.20 19.47
C ASP A 356 -14.34 12.21 18.66
N LYS A 357 -13.94 11.94 17.40
CA LYS A 357 -14.48 10.91 16.53
C LYS A 357 -13.44 9.81 16.23
N ALA A 358 -12.52 9.56 17.17
CA ALA A 358 -11.67 8.39 17.06
C ALA A 358 -12.56 7.14 16.93
N TYR A 359 -12.38 6.40 15.84
CA TYR A 359 -13.10 5.15 15.60
C TYR A 359 -12.64 4.07 16.58
N GLU A 360 -13.17 2.85 16.43
CA GLU A 360 -12.59 1.68 17.08
C GLU A 360 -11.05 1.65 16.97
N PRO A 361 -10.33 1.10 17.97
CA PRO A 361 -8.89 0.95 17.90
C PRO A 361 -8.44 0.33 16.57
N LYS A 362 -7.42 0.94 15.97
CA LYS A 362 -6.71 0.46 14.77
C LYS A 362 -5.26 0.17 15.16
N PRO A 363 -4.57 -0.78 14.51
CA PRO A 363 -5.04 -1.63 13.41
C PRO A 363 -6.10 -2.66 13.86
N ASP A 364 -6.72 -3.37 12.91
CA ASP A 364 -7.73 -4.39 13.25
C ASP A 364 -7.08 -5.74 13.58
N ILE A 365 -6.06 -6.12 12.82
CA ILE A 365 -5.42 -7.43 12.93
C ILE A 365 -3.95 -7.34 12.49
N ALA A 366 -3.12 -8.28 12.90
CA ALA A 366 -1.74 -8.42 12.47
C ALA A 366 -1.56 -9.57 11.48
N ALA A 367 -0.55 -9.43 10.61
CA ALA A 367 -0.09 -10.49 9.71
C ALA A 367 1.44 -10.39 9.50
N PRO A 368 2.09 -11.44 8.96
CA PRO A 368 3.53 -11.46 8.75
C PRO A 368 3.99 -10.37 7.78
N GLY A 369 4.71 -9.38 8.28
CA GLY A 369 5.33 -8.34 7.45
C GLY A 369 6.83 -8.22 7.65
N GLY A 370 7.39 -8.93 8.64
CA GLY A 370 8.82 -8.90 8.95
C GLY A 370 9.25 -7.64 9.71
N GLY A 371 10.56 -7.52 9.94
CA GLY A 371 11.18 -6.45 10.71
C GLY A 371 11.20 -6.74 12.22
N ARG A 372 12.31 -6.39 12.87
CA ARG A 372 12.52 -6.62 14.30
C ARG A 372 11.56 -5.79 15.16
N ALA A 373 11.19 -6.36 16.31
CA ALA A 373 10.28 -5.73 17.27
C ALA A 373 10.98 -4.71 18.19
N GLU A 374 12.30 -4.82 18.34
CA GLU A 374 13.10 -3.96 19.22
C GLU A 374 13.58 -2.70 18.50
N GLU A 375 13.51 -1.56 19.19
CA GLU A 375 14.04 -0.29 18.70
C GLU A 375 15.54 -0.37 18.46
N GLY A 376 16.00 0.14 17.32
CA GLY A 376 17.43 0.18 17.00
C GLY A 376 18.06 -1.18 16.68
N ALA A 377 17.28 -2.27 16.65
CA ALA A 377 17.75 -3.57 16.18
C ALA A 377 18.23 -3.49 14.73
N GLU A 378 19.24 -4.30 14.38
CA GLU A 378 19.64 -4.43 12.98
C GLU A 378 18.44 -4.91 12.15
N PRO A 379 18.21 -4.33 10.96
CA PRO A 379 17.10 -4.74 10.11
C PRO A 379 17.47 -6.02 9.35
N ASP A 380 17.57 -7.10 10.12
CA ASP A 380 18.06 -8.41 9.70
C ASP A 380 16.93 -9.41 9.42
N GLU A 381 15.66 -9.04 9.58
CA GLU A 381 14.52 -9.87 9.22
C GLU A 381 13.77 -9.30 8.02
N VAL A 382 13.76 -10.05 6.92
CA VAL A 382 13.08 -9.66 5.68
C VAL A 382 12.37 -10.84 5.04
N LEU A 383 11.24 -10.55 4.38
CA LEU A 383 10.44 -11.54 3.66
C LEU A 383 10.86 -11.59 2.20
N TYR A 384 10.99 -12.80 1.66
CA TYR A 384 11.40 -13.05 0.28
C TYR A 384 10.23 -13.55 -0.55
N SER A 385 9.88 -12.81 -1.61
CA SER A 385 8.99 -13.27 -2.67
C SER A 385 9.73 -13.33 -4.00
N GLY A 386 9.25 -14.10 -4.97
CA GLY A 386 10.00 -14.39 -6.20
C GLY A 386 10.02 -13.30 -7.23
N GLU A 387 9.20 -12.27 -7.04
CA GLU A 387 8.98 -11.25 -8.04
C GLU A 387 9.77 -9.99 -7.71
N GLU A 388 10.69 -9.65 -8.61
CA GLU A 388 11.55 -8.48 -8.56
C GLU A 388 11.04 -7.43 -9.56
N GLY A 389 11.08 -6.15 -9.16
CA GLY A 389 10.96 -5.03 -10.08
C GLY A 389 12.27 -4.72 -10.79
N TRP A 390 12.21 -3.79 -11.74
CA TRP A 390 13.39 -3.35 -12.50
C TRP A 390 14.37 -2.51 -11.68
N MET A 391 13.88 -1.70 -10.74
CA MET A 391 14.74 -0.99 -9.78
C MET A 391 15.10 -1.89 -8.61
N LYS A 392 16.28 -2.50 -8.73
CA LYS A 392 17.01 -3.06 -7.60
C LYS A 392 17.43 -1.92 -6.67
N GLY A 393 17.18 -2.00 -5.37
CA GLY A 393 18.08 -1.35 -4.43
C GLY A 393 17.65 -0.06 -3.73
N ILE A 394 16.36 0.27 -3.57
CA ILE A 394 15.97 1.43 -2.76
C ILE A 394 14.80 1.14 -1.81
N TYR A 395 14.92 0.14 -0.94
CA TYR A 395 14.05 0.03 0.24
C TYR A 395 14.82 -0.05 1.56
N HIS A 396 14.49 0.88 2.47
CA HIS A 396 14.76 0.87 3.91
C HIS A 396 16.21 0.81 4.41
N GLY A 397 17.22 1.04 3.56
CA GLY A 397 18.61 1.11 4.04
C GLY A 397 19.15 -0.23 4.56
N ASN A 398 18.55 -1.35 4.14
CA ASN A 398 19.02 -2.69 4.49
C ASN A 398 20.35 -2.99 3.82
N LYS A 399 21.22 -3.71 4.54
CA LYS A 399 22.52 -4.20 4.03
C LYS A 399 22.36 -5.13 2.80
N LEU A 400 21.16 -5.64 2.54
CA LEU A 400 20.84 -6.61 1.49
C LEU A 400 19.52 -6.27 0.78
N ASP A 401 19.52 -5.23 -0.06
CA ASP A 401 18.48 -5.05 -1.08
C ASP A 401 18.81 -5.90 -2.33
N ILE A 402 18.99 -7.20 -2.08
CA ILE A 402 19.27 -8.21 -3.11
C ILE A 402 18.08 -9.15 -3.21
N GLY A 403 17.41 -9.13 -4.37
CA GLY A 403 16.47 -10.16 -4.79
C GLY A 403 15.15 -10.18 -4.03
N ALA A 404 14.31 -9.13 -4.17
CA ALA A 404 12.92 -9.10 -3.71
C ALA A 404 12.72 -9.39 -2.20
N CYS A 405 13.66 -8.98 -1.36
CA CYS A 405 13.55 -9.06 0.09
C CYS A 405 13.00 -7.75 0.66
N MET A 406 11.86 -7.81 1.33
CA MET A 406 11.16 -6.62 1.87
C MET A 406 10.61 -6.89 3.27
N HIS A 407 10.41 -5.82 4.05
CA HIS A 407 9.62 -5.86 5.28
C HIS A 407 8.74 -4.61 5.36
N GLY A 408 7.58 -4.73 5.98
CA GLY A 408 6.59 -3.66 5.97
C GLY A 408 5.19 -4.13 6.38
N SER A 409 4.35 -3.20 6.85
CA SER A 409 2.91 -3.43 6.88
C SER A 409 2.34 -3.67 5.47
N SER A 410 3.03 -3.14 4.44
CA SER A 410 2.84 -3.51 3.03
C SER A 410 3.07 -4.99 2.74
N GLN A 411 3.97 -5.67 3.45
CA GLN A 411 4.21 -7.10 3.30
C GLN A 411 3.20 -7.92 4.12
N ALA A 412 2.70 -7.39 5.24
CA ALA A 412 1.63 -8.00 6.03
C ALA A 412 0.27 -8.01 5.31
N THR A 413 -0.07 -6.91 4.64
CA THR A 413 -1.34 -6.72 3.93
C THR A 413 -1.68 -7.81 2.90
N PRO A 414 -0.77 -8.26 2.01
CA PRO A 414 -1.05 -9.33 1.05
C PRO A 414 -1.25 -10.69 1.73
N HIS A 415 -0.63 -10.93 2.90
CA HIS A 415 -0.90 -12.14 3.66
C HIS A 415 -2.36 -12.16 4.15
N LEU A 416 -2.87 -11.02 4.64
CA LEU A 416 -4.27 -10.92 5.04
C LEU A 416 -5.21 -10.97 3.83
N SER A 417 -4.91 -10.29 2.73
CA SER A 417 -5.80 -10.29 1.55
C SER A 417 -5.92 -11.67 0.93
N GLY A 418 -4.83 -12.44 0.90
CA GLY A 418 -4.88 -13.84 0.50
C GLY A 418 -5.66 -14.69 1.52
N LEU A 419 -5.52 -14.46 2.84
CA LEU A 419 -6.36 -15.13 3.83
C LEU A 419 -7.85 -14.83 3.59
N CYS A 420 -8.21 -13.55 3.37
CA CYS A 420 -9.59 -13.15 3.07
C CYS A 420 -10.12 -13.85 1.82
N ALA A 421 -9.30 -14.09 0.79
CA ALA A 421 -9.72 -14.88 -0.36
C ALA A 421 -10.05 -16.34 -0.01
N LEU A 422 -9.31 -16.96 0.92
CA LEU A 422 -9.67 -18.30 1.44
C LEU A 422 -10.98 -18.25 2.23
N LEU A 423 -11.18 -17.19 3.03
CA LEU A 423 -12.38 -17.02 3.85
C LEU A 423 -13.63 -16.79 2.99
N VAL A 424 -13.52 -16.06 1.89
CA VAL A 424 -14.60 -15.91 0.90
C VAL A 424 -14.95 -17.25 0.27
N GLU A 425 -13.96 -18.08 -0.10
CA GLU A 425 -14.23 -19.45 -0.58
C GLU A 425 -14.95 -20.30 0.49
N ALA A 426 -14.65 -20.06 1.78
CA ALA A 426 -15.31 -20.72 2.91
C ALA A 426 -16.68 -20.14 3.30
N GLY A 427 -17.14 -19.06 2.65
CA GLY A 427 -18.47 -18.47 2.85
C GLY A 427 -18.52 -17.19 3.69
N TYR A 428 -17.38 -16.66 4.14
CA TYR A 428 -17.32 -15.35 4.82
C TYR A 428 -17.18 -14.24 3.78
N ASN A 429 -18.27 -13.53 3.52
CA ASN A 429 -18.43 -12.68 2.34
C ASN A 429 -18.30 -11.18 2.63
N THR A 430 -18.17 -10.78 3.89
CA THR A 430 -18.04 -9.36 4.27
C THR A 430 -16.90 -9.14 5.27
N ALA A 431 -16.39 -7.90 5.32
CA ALA A 431 -15.38 -7.53 6.31
C ALA A 431 -15.92 -7.61 7.74
N GLU A 432 -17.21 -7.31 7.95
CA GLU A 432 -17.86 -7.37 9.26
C GLU A 432 -17.93 -8.80 9.81
N GLU A 433 -18.30 -9.79 8.98
CA GLU A 433 -18.29 -11.21 9.36
C GLU A 433 -16.88 -11.65 9.78
N ILE A 434 -15.86 -11.27 9.00
CA ILE A 434 -14.46 -11.62 9.27
C ILE A 434 -13.97 -10.95 10.57
N LYS A 435 -14.22 -9.64 10.74
CA LYS A 435 -13.87 -8.88 11.95
C LYS A 435 -14.57 -9.43 13.19
N SER A 436 -15.81 -9.88 13.08
CA SER A 436 -16.55 -10.48 14.20
C SER A 436 -15.89 -11.75 14.71
N VAL A 437 -15.36 -12.59 13.80
CA VAL A 437 -14.59 -13.79 14.19
C VAL A 437 -13.25 -13.39 14.83
N PHE A 438 -12.54 -12.39 14.27
CA PHE A 438 -11.32 -11.87 14.88
C PHE A 438 -11.57 -11.35 16.31
N ALA A 439 -12.63 -10.59 16.52
CA ALA A 439 -13.01 -10.09 17.84
C ALA A 439 -13.37 -11.21 18.83
N ALA A 440 -14.01 -12.28 18.35
CA ALA A 440 -14.43 -13.39 19.19
C ALA A 440 -13.30 -14.38 19.55
N LYS A 441 -12.26 -14.49 18.70
CA LYS A 441 -11.19 -15.49 18.84
C LYS A 441 -9.84 -14.90 19.22
N GLY A 442 -9.61 -13.63 18.89
CA GLY A 442 -8.42 -12.88 19.25
C GLY A 442 -8.40 -12.43 20.70
N HIS A 443 -7.35 -11.70 21.08
CA HIS A 443 -7.29 -11.03 22.37
C HIS A 443 -8.04 -9.69 22.33
N GLU A 444 -8.13 -9.00 23.47
CA GLU A 444 -8.69 -7.65 23.55
C GLU A 444 -8.01 -6.72 22.54
N LYS A 445 -8.81 -5.96 21.78
CA LYS A 445 -8.32 -5.13 20.68
C LYS A 445 -7.39 -4.04 21.23
N ASN A 446 -6.13 -4.02 20.77
CA ASN A 446 -5.17 -2.98 21.14
C ASN A 446 -4.77 -2.11 19.93
N ILE A 447 -4.02 -1.04 20.19
CA ILE A 447 -3.61 -0.06 19.17
C ILE A 447 -2.36 -0.47 18.37
N GLU A 448 -1.77 -1.64 18.65
CA GLU A 448 -0.53 -2.11 18.03
C GLU A 448 -0.77 -3.20 16.99
N GLU A 449 -1.47 -4.27 17.40
CA GLU A 449 -1.75 -5.46 16.57
C GLU A 449 -3.25 -5.75 16.41
N GLY A 450 -4.12 -4.91 16.98
CA GLY A 450 -5.57 -5.12 16.93
C GLY A 450 -5.97 -6.32 17.78
N TRP A 451 -6.69 -7.29 17.19
CA TRP A 451 -7.08 -8.55 17.84
C TRP A 451 -5.97 -9.63 17.84
N GLY A 452 -4.77 -9.29 17.37
CA GLY A 452 -3.62 -10.18 17.31
C GLY A 452 -3.34 -10.70 15.90
N VAL A 453 -2.60 -11.80 15.79
CA VAL A 453 -2.22 -12.36 14.48
C VAL A 453 -3.36 -13.17 13.85
N ALA A 454 -3.74 -12.82 12.62
CA ALA A 454 -4.78 -13.50 11.87
C ALA A 454 -4.48 -14.99 11.64
N LYS A 455 -5.49 -15.85 11.81
CA LYS A 455 -5.36 -17.31 11.66
C LYS A 455 -6.54 -17.91 10.91
N LEU A 456 -6.26 -18.79 9.95
CA LEU A 456 -7.28 -19.55 9.22
C LEU A 456 -8.04 -20.49 10.16
N SER A 457 -7.38 -21.07 11.16
CA SER A 457 -8.00 -22.00 12.12
C SER A 457 -9.15 -21.39 12.93
N TRP A 458 -9.27 -20.07 12.98
CA TRP A 458 -10.38 -19.39 13.66
C TRP A 458 -11.72 -19.51 12.91
N PHE A 459 -11.69 -19.89 11.64
CA PHE A 459 -12.83 -19.89 10.73
C PHE A 459 -13.27 -21.30 10.28
N LEU A 460 -12.54 -22.34 10.68
CA LEU A 460 -12.78 -23.74 10.30
C LEU A 460 -13.52 -24.53 11.38
#